data_AF-A0A7C8GQX2-F1
#
_entry.id   AF-A0A7C8GQX2-F1
#
_cell.length_a   1.000
_cell.length_b   1.000
_cell.length_c   1.000
_cell.angle_alpha   90.00
_cell.angle_beta   90.00
_cell.angle_gamma   90.00
#
_symmetry.space_group_name_H-M   'P 1'
#
loop_
_entity.id
_entity.type
_entity.pdbx_description
1 polymer ?
#
loop_
_entity_poly.entity_id
_entity_poly.type
_entity_poly.pdbx_seq_one_letter_code
_entity_poly.pdbx_strand_id
1 'polypeptide(L)'
;MEKFRVTFEMINGQNHFYEVESTTEKVYELLNNSPDGWIQLKESGETHYIKADSIARARVISESDYNKIEQQKQEENFKALNNYGF
;
A
#
# COMPACT_ATOMS: atom_id res chain seq x y z
N MET A 1 15.84 -2.64 -4.74
CA MET A 1 14.70 -2.67 -3.81
C MET A 1 13.91 -1.40 -4.07
N GLU A 2 12.60 -1.45 -3.88
CA GLU A 2 11.68 -0.33 -4.08
C GLU A 2 10.86 -0.15 -2.81
N LYS A 3 10.38 1.07 -2.57
CA LYS A 3 9.44 1.34 -1.49
C LYS A 3 8.03 0.92 -1.91
N PHE A 4 7.37 0.21 -1.02
CA PHE A 4 5.97 -0.18 -1.16
C PHE A 4 5.17 0.46 -0.05
N ARG A 5 4.00 1.00 -0.39
CA ARG A 5 2.99 1.37 0.59
C ARG A 5 2.04 0.22 0.73
N VAL A 6 1.97 -0.32 1.93
CA VAL A 6 1.08 -1.42 2.28
C VAL A 6 -0.02 -0.87 3.17
N THR A 7 -1.26 -1.04 2.75
CA THR A 7 -2.45 -0.63 3.52
C THR A 7 -3.23 -1.86 3.95
N PHE A 8 -3.50 -1.97 5.24
CA PHE A 8 -4.37 -2.98 5.82
C PHE A 8 -5.67 -2.33 6.28
N GLU A 9 -6.76 -2.69 5.63
CA GLU A 9 -8.12 -2.39 6.04
C GLU A 9 -8.58 -3.51 6.97
N MET A 10 -8.82 -3.15 8.23
CA MET A 10 -9.18 -4.09 9.28
C MET A 10 -10.70 -4.30 9.31
N ILE A 11 -11.15 -5.45 9.80
CA ILE A 11 -12.58 -5.80 9.91
C ILE A 11 -13.35 -4.79 10.78
N ASN A 12 -12.68 -4.17 11.76
CA ASN A 12 -13.26 -3.14 12.61
C ASN A 12 -13.32 -1.74 11.95
N GLY A 13 -12.95 -1.62 10.67
CA GLY A 13 -12.93 -0.38 9.91
C GLY A 13 -11.68 0.49 10.10
N GLN A 14 -10.74 0.08 10.96
CA GLN A 14 -9.45 0.76 11.10
C GLN A 14 -8.58 0.51 9.86
N ASN A 15 -7.74 1.48 9.53
CA ASN A 15 -6.72 1.33 8.50
C ASN A 15 -5.33 1.49 9.11
N HIS A 16 -4.43 0.59 8.75
CA HIS A 16 -3.01 0.70 9.06
C HIS A 16 -2.20 0.86 7.77
N PHE A 17 -1.21 1.75 7.82
CA PHE A 17 -0.39 2.12 6.68
C PHE A 17 1.08 1.91 7.05
N TYR A 18 1.83 1.27 6.16
CA TYR A 18 3.25 0.99 6.34
C TYR A 18 4.00 1.28 5.05
N GLU A 19 5.19 1.86 5.18
CA GLU A 19 6.17 1.97 4.09
C GLU A 19 7.26 0.91 4.26
N VAL A 20 7.36 0.01 3.29
CA VAL A 20 8.29 -1.13 3.33
C VAL A 20 9.23 -1.06 2.14
N GLU A 21 10.53 -1.06 2.40
CA GLU A 21 11.54 -1.17 1.33
C GLU A 21 11.86 -2.65 1.08
N SER A 22 11.48 -3.17 -0.08
CA SER A 22 11.65 -4.60 -0.40
C SER A 22 11.62 -4.87 -1.91
N THR A 23 11.37 -6.12 -2.32
CA THR A 23 11.01 -6.50 -3.69
C THR A 23 9.53 -6.88 -3.75
N THR A 24 8.92 -6.75 -4.92
CA THR A 24 7.50 -7.09 -5.14
C THR A 24 7.17 -8.49 -4.65
N GLU A 25 7.96 -9.50 -5.03
CA GLU A 25 7.80 -10.89 -4.58
C GLU A 25 7.80 -11.03 -3.06
N LYS A 26 8.75 -10.38 -2.37
CA LYS A 26 8.85 -10.47 -0.91
C LYS A 26 7.68 -9.81 -0.19
N VAL A 27 7.12 -8.72 -0.73
CA VAL A 27 5.93 -8.09 -0.15
C VAL A 27 4.72 -8.99 -0.30
N TYR A 28 4.53 -9.61 -1.46
CA TYR A 28 3.42 -10.56 -1.66
C TYR A 28 3.60 -11.86 -0.86
N GLU A 29 4.83 -12.35 -0.72
CA GLU A 29 5.14 -13.51 0.12
C GLU A 29 4.77 -13.22 1.59
N LEU A 30 5.13 -12.05 2.11
CA LEU A 30 4.77 -11.61 3.46
C LEU A 30 3.26 -11.57 3.70
N LEU A 31 2.48 -11.16 2.69
CA LEU A 31 1.02 -11.10 2.78
C LEU A 31 0.34 -12.47 2.65
N ASN A 32 0.95 -13.40 1.92
CA ASN A 32 0.39 -14.71 1.66
C ASN A 32 0.89 -15.79 2.63
N ASN A 33 1.97 -15.52 3.37
CA ASN A 33 2.63 -16.46 4.26
C ASN A 33 2.55 -15.98 5.71
N SER A 34 1.50 -16.41 6.42
CA SER A 34 1.28 -16.12 7.84
C SER A 34 0.97 -17.42 8.61
N PRO A 35 1.95 -18.34 8.74
CA PRO A 35 1.71 -19.67 9.30
C PRO A 35 1.20 -19.62 10.75
N ASP A 36 1.61 -18.60 11.50
CA ASP A 36 1.21 -18.40 12.89
C ASP A 36 0.01 -17.43 13.04
N GLY A 37 -0.63 -17.05 11.92
CA GLY A 37 -1.76 -16.11 11.91
C GLY A 37 -1.37 -14.63 12.06
N TRP A 38 -0.08 -14.31 12.01
CA TRP A 38 0.43 -12.94 12.08
C TRP A 38 1.25 -12.59 10.84
N ILE A 39 1.06 -11.37 10.36
CA ILE A 39 1.89 -10.72 9.36
C ILE A 39 2.92 -9.87 10.09
N GLN A 40 4.21 -10.11 9.81
CA GLN A 40 5.32 -9.35 10.37
C GLN A 40 5.87 -8.38 9.31
N LEU A 41 5.86 -7.08 9.60
CA LEU A 41 6.37 -6.03 8.71
C LEU A 41 7.55 -5.34 9.37
N LYS A 42 8.54 -4.95 8.56
CA LYS A 42 9.66 -4.13 9.01
C LYS A 42 9.60 -2.76 8.36
N GLU A 43 9.39 -1.73 9.17
CA GLU A 43 9.30 -0.33 8.74
C GLU A 43 10.33 0.47 9.53
N SER A 44 11.22 1.19 8.84
CA SER A 44 12.18 2.11 9.47
C SER A 44 13.01 1.54 10.64
N GLY A 45 13.24 0.23 10.66
CA GLY A 45 13.97 -0.47 11.71
C GLY A 45 13.09 -1.07 12.83
N GLU A 46 11.82 -0.70 12.88
CA GLU A 46 10.83 -1.28 13.80
C GLU A 46 10.14 -2.49 13.16
N THR A 47 9.71 -3.43 14.02
CA THR A 47 8.95 -4.60 13.60
C THR A 47 7.53 -4.48 14.09
N HIS A 48 6.58 -4.51 13.16
CA HIS A 48 5.15 -4.46 13.43
C HIS A 48 4.52 -5.83 13.18
N TYR A 49 3.51 -6.17 13.97
CA TYR A 49 2.77 -7.42 13.84
C TYR A 49 1.29 -7.10 13.66
N ILE A 50 0.69 -7.67 12.62
CA ILE A 50 -0.73 -7.52 12.31
C ILE A 50 -1.36 -8.90 12.31
N LYS A 51 -2.49 -9.04 13.00
CA LYS A 51 -3.19 -10.30 13.05
C LYS A 51 -3.93 -10.53 11.73
N ALA A 52 -3.61 -11.62 11.03
CA ALA A 52 -4.10 -11.87 9.68
C ALA A 52 -5.63 -12.02 9.63
N ASP A 53 -6.22 -12.64 10.65
CA ASP A 53 -7.68 -12.84 10.78
C ASP A 53 -8.48 -11.54 10.99
N SER A 54 -7.79 -10.45 11.31
CA SER A 54 -8.39 -9.15 11.60
C SER A 54 -8.37 -8.24 10.37
N ILE A 55 -7.77 -8.70 9.26
CA ILE A 55 -7.63 -7.95 8.00
C ILE A 55 -8.82 -8.29 7.09
N ALA A 56 -9.56 -7.27 6.69
CA ALA A 56 -10.58 -7.37 5.66
C ALA A 56 -9.96 -7.28 4.25
N ARG A 57 -8.95 -6.42 4.07
CA ARG A 57 -8.29 -6.21 2.77
C ARG A 57 -6.85 -5.71 2.96
N ALA A 58 -5.93 -6.23 2.15
CA ALA A 58 -4.60 -5.65 1.99
C ALA A 58 -4.45 -5.03 0.60
N ARG A 59 -3.81 -3.86 0.52
CA ARG A 59 -3.44 -3.21 -0.74
C ARG A 59 -1.95 -2.92 -0.72
N VAL A 60 -1.30 -3.20 -1.85
CA VAL A 60 0.12 -2.93 -2.07
C VAL A 60 0.22 -2.02 -3.27
N ILE A 61 0.94 -0.92 -3.12
CA ILE A 61 1.28 -0.03 -4.23
C ILE A 61 2.78 0.26 -4.17
N SER A 62 3.45 0.08 -5.29
CA SER A 62 4.85 0.46 -5.44
C SER A 62 4.95 1.99 -5.49
N GLU A 63 6.06 2.57 -5.04
CA GLU A 63 6.29 4.01 -5.12
C GLU A 63 6.24 4.51 -6.58
N SER A 64 6.76 3.71 -7.52
CA SER A 64 6.69 4.02 -8.94
C SER A 64 5.26 4.03 -9.48
N ASP A 65 4.40 3.09 -9.09
CA ASP A 65 3.00 3.07 -9.52
C ASP A 65 2.18 4.17 -8.86
N TYR A 66 2.47 4.49 -7.59
CA TYR A 66 1.86 5.64 -6.91
C TYR A 66 2.14 6.93 -7.67
N ASN A 67 3.39 7.17 -8.05
CA ASN A 67 3.77 8.38 -8.78
C ASN A 67 3.11 8.44 -10.17
N LYS A 68 2.97 7.31 -10.88
CA LYS A 68 2.23 7.27 -12.16
C LYS A 68 0.75 7.63 -11.99
N ILE A 69 0.11 7.10 -10.95
CA ILE A 69 -1.32 7.37 -10.66
C ILE A 69 -1.51 8.86 -10.33
N GLU A 70 -0.62 9.45 -9.53
CA GLU A 70 -0.71 10.88 -9.20
C GLU A 70 -0.46 11.79 -10.41
N GLN A 71 0.48 11.43 -11.28
CA GLN A 71 0.70 12.16 -12.55
C GLN A 71 -0.54 12.10 -13.45
N GLN A 72 -1.14 10.92 -13.61
CA GLN A 72 -2.36 10.75 -14.41
C GLN A 72 -3.52 11.60 -13.87
N LYS A 73 -3.74 11.61 -12.54
CA LYS A 73 -4.77 12.45 -11.92
C LYS A 73 -4.52 13.94 -12.17
N GLN A 74 -3.27 14.40 -12.11
CA GLN A 74 -2.94 15.80 -12.40
C GLN A 74 -3.23 16.16 -13.86
N GLU A 75 -2.86 15.29 -14.80
CA GLU A 75 -3.17 15.47 -16.22
C GLU A 75 -4.68 15.47 -16.49
N GLU A 76 -5.44 14.57 -15.88
CA GLU A 76 -6.90 14.51 -15.99
C GLU A 76 -7.55 15.77 -15.41
N ASN A 77 -7.10 16.23 -14.24
CA ASN A 77 -7.59 17.47 -13.64
C ASN A 77 -7.26 18.69 -14.53
N PHE A 78 -6.06 18.75 -15.11
CA PHE A 78 -5.69 19.83 -16.04
C PHE A 78 -6.54 19.81 -17.31
N LYS A 79 -6.78 18.63 -17.90
CA LYS A 79 -7.69 18.46 -19.05
C LYS A 79 -9.12 18.85 -18.71
N ALA A 80 -9.61 18.47 -17.53
CA ALA A 80 -10.94 18.84 -17.05
C ALA A 80 -11.04 20.37 -16.89
N LEU A 81 -10.08 21.02 -16.25
CA LEU A 81 -10.06 22.47 -16.06
C LEU A 81 -10.04 23.23 -17.39
N ASN A 82 -9.24 22.79 -18.37
CA ASN A 82 -9.20 23.44 -19.70
C ASN A 82 -10.49 23.21 -20.52
N ASN A 83 -11.19 22.10 -20.31
CA ASN A 83 -12.49 21.86 -20.94
C ASN A 83 -13.63 22.70 -20.33
N TYR A 84 -13.45 23.26 -19.13
CA TYR A 84 -14.43 24.14 -18.48
C TYR A 84 -14.20 25.65 -18.71
N GLY A 85 -13.20 26.03 -19.53
CA GLY A 85 -13.09 27.38 -20.11
C GLY A 85 -12.65 28.49 -19.15
N PHE A 86 -11.35 28.79 -19.20
CA PHE A 86 -10.85 30.17 -19.14
C PHE A 86 -10.07 30.44 -20.42
#